data_AF-A0A9X9MJY1-F1
#
_entry.id   AF-A0A9X9MJY1-F1
#
_cell.length_a   1.000
_cell.length_b   1.000
_cell.length_c   1.000
_cell.angle_alpha   90.00
_cell.angle_beta   90.00
_cell.angle_gamma   90.00
#
_symmetry.space_group_name_H-M   'P 1'
#
loop_
_entity.id
_entity.type
_entity.pdbx_description
1 polymer ?
#
loop_
_entity_poly.entity_id
_entity_poly.type
_entity_poly.pdbx_seq_one_letter_code
_entity_poly.pdbx_strand_id
1 'polypeptide(L)'
;MKLIHIISSVAIFALPALADNDWNCGTNTIYANTINRAMHDVYYAYRNQRSLAHSDISESIIFVAKFKVPELKPQGTEFKLEFNKEFKISSFKYIHNGNPQPCREL
;
A
#
# COMPACT_ATOMS: atom_id res chain seq x y z
N MET A 1 -19.92 42.79 -21.14
CA MET A 1 -18.74 41.99 -20.76
C MET A 1 -19.23 40.79 -19.95
N LYS A 2 -19.14 39.57 -20.50
CA LYS A 2 -19.59 38.33 -19.82
C LYS A 2 -18.38 37.68 -19.15
N LEU A 3 -18.42 37.57 -17.83
CA LEU A 3 -17.38 36.96 -17.01
C LEU A 3 -17.48 35.44 -17.15
N ILE A 4 -16.50 34.83 -17.79
CA ILE A 4 -16.37 33.36 -17.83
C ILE A 4 -15.75 32.95 -16.50
N HIS A 5 -16.55 32.43 -15.58
CA HIS A 5 -16.05 31.74 -14.40
C HIS A 5 -15.58 30.34 -14.82
N ILE A 6 -14.30 30.21 -15.13
CA ILE A 6 -13.63 28.92 -15.14
C ILE A 6 -13.34 28.58 -13.69
N ILE A 7 -14.27 27.87 -13.04
CA ILE A 7 -13.96 27.18 -11.78
C ILE A 7 -13.15 25.95 -12.19
N SER A 8 -11.83 26.14 -12.28
CA SER A 8 -10.88 25.05 -12.43
C SER A 8 -10.83 24.30 -11.10
N SER A 9 -11.83 23.44 -10.88
CA SER A 9 -11.86 22.48 -9.79
C SER A 9 -10.84 21.39 -10.10
N VAL A 10 -9.55 21.68 -9.92
CA VAL A 10 -8.57 20.61 -9.72
C VAL A 10 -8.90 20.06 -8.33
N ALA A 11 -9.71 19.01 -8.30
CA ALA A 11 -9.80 18.15 -7.14
C ALA A 11 -8.41 17.53 -6.96
N ILE A 12 -7.57 18.21 -6.17
CA ILE A 12 -6.36 17.60 -5.59
C ILE A 12 -6.91 16.59 -4.60
N PHE A 13 -7.26 15.41 -5.09
CA PHE A 13 -7.31 14.23 -4.25
C PHE A 13 -5.89 14.11 -3.70
N ALA A 14 -5.72 14.49 -2.44
CA ALA A 14 -4.61 14.03 -1.65
C ALA A 14 -4.72 12.51 -1.64
N LEU A 15 -4.09 11.87 -2.63
CA LEU A 15 -3.86 10.44 -2.61
C LEU A 15 -3.16 10.18 -1.27
N PRO A 16 -3.72 9.34 -0.39
CA PRO A 16 -3.03 8.99 0.83
C PRO A 16 -1.67 8.44 0.41
N ALA A 17 -0.60 8.93 1.04
CA ALA A 17 0.78 8.72 0.63
C ALA A 17 0.99 7.26 0.23
N LEU A 18 1.10 7.05 -1.08
CA LEU A 18 1.29 5.75 -1.69
C LEU A 18 2.68 5.25 -1.28
N ALA A 19 2.96 3.96 -1.46
CA ALA A 19 4.34 3.54 -1.64
C ALA A 19 4.90 4.36 -2.80
N ASP A 20 5.70 5.37 -2.47
CA ASP A 20 6.28 6.32 -3.43
C ASP A 20 7.52 5.73 -4.09
N ASN A 21 8.08 4.66 -3.50
CA ASN A 21 9.32 4.04 -3.90
C ASN A 21 9.15 2.53 -4.13
N ASP A 22 9.99 2.01 -5.00
CA ASP A 22 10.18 0.57 -5.18
C ASP A 22 10.95 0.00 -3.97
N TRP A 23 10.85 -1.31 -3.76
CA TRP A 23 11.47 -1.97 -2.60
C TRP A 23 12.36 -3.13 -3.03
N ASN A 24 13.57 -3.16 -2.50
CA ASN A 24 14.49 -4.27 -2.65
C ASN A 24 14.20 -5.35 -1.59
N CYS A 25 13.81 -6.54 -2.06
CA CYS A 25 13.50 -7.72 -1.26
C CYS A 25 14.46 -8.87 -1.63
N GLY A 26 15.75 -8.71 -1.30
CA GLY A 26 16.80 -9.68 -1.60
C GLY A 26 17.31 -9.56 -3.03
N THR A 27 16.94 -10.51 -3.89
CA THR A 27 17.28 -10.48 -5.32
C THR A 27 16.16 -9.88 -6.18
N ASN A 28 15.03 -9.52 -5.56
CA ASN A 28 13.85 -9.05 -6.26
C ASN A 28 13.57 -7.59 -5.94
N THR A 29 13.08 -6.86 -6.94
CA THR A 29 12.50 -5.53 -6.74
C THR A 29 10.98 -5.67 -6.76
N ILE A 30 10.32 -5.11 -5.74
CA ILE A 30 8.87 -5.01 -5.67
C ILE A 30 8.49 -3.60 -6.05
N TYR A 31 7.74 -3.47 -7.15
CA TYR A 31 7.35 -2.17 -7.65
C TYR A 31 6.30 -1.52 -6.74
N ALA A 32 6.43 -0.20 -6.57
CA ALA A 32 5.51 0.65 -5.84
C ALA A 32 4.03 0.34 -6.14
N ASN A 33 3.68 0.16 -7.42
CA ASN A 33 2.32 -0.17 -7.85
C ASN A 33 1.78 -1.48 -7.23
N THR A 34 2.61 -2.52 -7.15
CA THR A 34 2.23 -3.80 -6.53
C THR A 34 1.94 -3.62 -5.04
N ILE A 35 2.77 -2.83 -4.36
CA ILE A 35 2.64 -2.51 -2.92
C ILE A 35 1.35 -1.71 -2.70
N ASN A 36 1.12 -0.68 -3.52
CA ASN A 36 -0.06 0.19 -3.46
C ASN A 36 -1.35 -0.60 -3.60
N ARG A 37 -1.42 -1.46 -4.61
CA ARG A 37 -2.59 -2.32 -4.81
C ARG A 37 -2.85 -3.21 -3.60
N ALA A 38 -1.81 -3.84 -3.05
CA ALA A 38 -1.97 -4.72 -1.89
C ALA A 38 -2.44 -3.97 -0.63
N MET A 39 -1.92 -2.75 -0.39
CA MET A 39 -2.40 -1.91 0.72
C MET A 39 -3.85 -1.48 0.54
N HIS A 40 -4.20 -1.02 -0.66
CA HIS A 40 -5.57 -0.61 -1.00
C HIS A 40 -6.56 -1.76 -0.81
N ASP A 41 -6.25 -2.95 -1.33
CA ASP A 41 -7.13 -4.12 -1.23
C ASP A 41 -7.48 -4.44 0.24
N VAL A 42 -6.48 -4.43 1.13
CA VAL A 42 -6.68 -4.69 2.57
C VAL A 42 -7.42 -3.56 3.27
N TYR A 43 -7.04 -2.31 3.02
CA TYR A 43 -7.64 -1.15 3.67
C TYR A 43 -9.12 -0.99 3.30
N TYR A 44 -9.45 -1.04 2.01
CA TYR A 44 -10.83 -0.89 1.54
C TYR A 44 -11.69 -2.11 1.89
N ALA A 45 -11.14 -3.33 1.91
CA ALA A 45 -11.86 -4.49 2.44
C ALA A 45 -12.26 -4.29 3.90
N TYR A 46 -11.33 -3.85 4.76
CA TYR A 46 -11.62 -3.56 6.17
C TYR A 46 -12.70 -2.48 6.31
N ARG A 47 -12.55 -1.38 5.58
CA ARG A 47 -13.49 -0.26 5.61
C ARG A 47 -14.89 -0.69 5.18
N ASN A 48 -15.01 -1.44 4.08
CA ASN A 48 -16.29 -1.89 3.53
C ASN A 48 -16.95 -2.95 4.41
N GLN A 49 -16.19 -3.90 4.96
CA GLN A 49 -16.72 -4.94 5.86
C GLN A 49 -17.31 -4.36 7.15
N ARG A 50 -16.77 -3.23 7.62
CA ARG A 50 -17.22 -2.56 8.85
C ARG A 50 -18.10 -1.35 8.59
N SER A 51 -18.36 -1.00 7.34
CA SER A 51 -19.09 0.21 6.94
C SER A 51 -18.55 1.49 7.58
N LEU A 52 -17.23 1.62 7.71
CA LEU A 52 -16.58 2.76 8.37
C LEU A 52 -16.26 3.89 7.37
N ALA A 53 -16.27 5.14 7.81
CA ALA A 53 -15.58 6.20 7.08
C ALA A 53 -14.08 6.17 7.40
N HIS A 54 -13.26 6.81 6.57
CA HIS A 54 -11.82 6.95 6.84
C HIS A 54 -11.54 7.63 8.19
N SER A 55 -12.34 8.65 8.54
CA SER A 55 -12.25 9.39 9.81
C SER A 55 -12.47 8.53 11.04
N ASP A 56 -13.25 7.44 10.90
CA ASP A 56 -13.66 6.60 12.03
C ASP A 56 -12.64 5.51 12.34
N ILE A 57 -11.63 5.36 11.48
CA ILE A 57 -10.54 4.41 11.65
C ILE A 57 -9.46 5.05 12.53
N SER A 58 -9.21 4.42 13.68
CA SER A 58 -8.16 4.82 14.63
C SER A 58 -6.77 4.81 13.99
N GLU A 59 -5.96 5.82 14.31
CA GLU A 59 -4.53 5.90 13.92
C GLU A 59 -3.69 4.73 14.46
N SER A 60 -4.12 4.12 15.56
CA SER A 60 -3.42 2.99 16.17
C SER A 60 -3.62 1.66 15.43
N ILE A 61 -4.53 1.60 14.45
CA ILE A 61 -4.76 0.38 13.68
C ILE A 61 -3.60 0.16 12.70
N ILE A 62 -2.99 -1.00 12.79
CA ILE A 62 -2.01 -1.50 11.83
C ILE A 62 -2.70 -2.50 10.91
N PHE A 63 -2.64 -2.24 9.61
CA PHE A 63 -3.09 -3.13 8.56
C PHE A 63 -1.96 -4.06 8.16
N VAL A 64 -2.33 -5.29 7.76
CA VAL A 64 -1.39 -6.30 7.31
C VAL A 64 -1.82 -6.83 5.95
N ALA A 65 -1.06 -6.50 4.91
CA ALA A 65 -1.23 -7.09 3.58
C ALA A 65 -0.33 -8.32 3.44
N LYS A 66 -0.91 -9.42 2.94
CA LYS A 66 -0.18 -10.63 2.54
C LYS A 66 -0.45 -10.93 1.08
N PHE A 67 0.59 -11.01 0.28
CA PHE A 67 0.45 -11.25 -1.16
C PHE A 67 1.62 -12.06 -1.72
N LYS A 68 1.44 -12.61 -2.92
CA LYS A 68 2.47 -13.32 -3.67
C LYS A 68 2.65 -12.62 -5.01
N VAL A 69 3.88 -12.58 -5.51
CA VAL A 69 4.18 -12.08 -6.85
C VAL A 69 4.65 -13.27 -7.68
N PRO A 70 3.81 -13.83 -8.56
CA PRO A 70 4.09 -15.09 -9.27
C PRO A 70 5.35 -15.04 -10.14
N GLU A 71 5.66 -13.87 -10.67
CA GLU A 71 6.77 -13.65 -11.62
C GLU A 71 8.14 -13.59 -10.93
N LEU A 72 8.19 -13.48 -9.60
CA LEU A 72 9.45 -13.36 -8.86
C LEU A 72 10.09 -14.72 -8.59
N LYS A 73 11.43 -14.72 -8.53
CA LYS A 73 12.21 -15.91 -8.18
C LYS A 73 12.75 -15.77 -6.74
N PRO A 74 12.62 -16.81 -5.91
CA PRO A 74 11.95 -18.08 -6.18
C PRO A 74 10.42 -17.90 -6.21
N GLN A 75 9.77 -18.67 -7.10
CA GLN A 75 8.32 -18.62 -7.27
C GLN A 75 7.60 -18.94 -5.96
N GLY A 76 6.49 -18.25 -5.71
CA GLY A 76 5.69 -18.45 -4.52
C GLY A 76 6.20 -17.76 -3.25
N THR A 77 7.21 -16.88 -3.37
CA THR A 77 7.63 -15.99 -2.27
C THR A 77 6.42 -15.18 -1.79
N GLU A 78 6.12 -15.31 -0.49
CA GLU A 78 5.04 -14.57 0.17
C GLU A 78 5.60 -13.29 0.76
N PHE A 79 4.86 -12.20 0.63
CA PHE A 79 5.20 -10.88 1.09
C PHE A 79 4.25 -10.51 2.23
N LYS A 80 4.81 -9.94 3.30
CA LYS A 80 4.04 -9.41 4.43
C LYS A 80 4.42 -7.94 4.62
N LEU A 81 3.41 -7.08 4.48
CA LEU A 81 3.52 -5.64 4.57
C LEU A 81 2.62 -5.13 5.69
N GLU A 82 3.16 -4.30 6.57
CA GLU A 82 2.46 -3.65 7.67
C GLU A 82 2.43 -2.14 7.41
N PHE A 83 1.24 -1.54 7.52
CA PHE A 83 1.02 -0.13 7.22
C PHE A 83 -0.10 0.47 8.07
N ASN A 84 -0.13 1.79 8.24
CA ASN A 84 -1.18 2.50 8.98
C ASN A 84 -2.30 3.01 8.04
N LYS A 85 -3.30 3.70 8.60
CA LYS A 85 -4.42 4.25 7.80
C LYS A 85 -4.02 5.35 6.81
N GLU A 86 -2.84 5.95 6.99
CA GLU A 86 -2.23 6.92 6.08
C GLU A 86 -1.36 6.24 5.01
N PHE A 87 -1.40 4.90 4.93
CA PHE A 87 -0.62 4.09 3.99
C PHE A 87 0.91 4.16 4.20
N LYS A 88 1.35 4.66 5.36
CA LYS A 88 2.76 4.63 5.76
C LYS A 88 3.17 3.22 6.16
N ILE A 89 4.18 2.70 5.47
CA ILE A 89 4.74 1.37 5.70
C ILE A 89 5.60 1.37 6.96
N SER A 90 5.28 0.51 7.92
CA SER A 90 6.05 0.34 9.16
C SER A 90 6.98 -0.88 9.11
N SER A 91 6.65 -1.88 8.30
CA SER A 91 7.47 -3.09 8.13
C SER A 91 7.12 -3.78 6.81
N PHE A 92 8.13 -4.14 6.02
CA PHE A 92 7.96 -4.94 4.81
C PHE A 92 8.97 -6.09 4.79
N LYS A 93 8.45 -7.32 4.71
CA LYS A 93 9.26 -8.55 4.72
C LYS A 93 8.81 -9.50 3.62
N TYR A 94 9.75 -10.22 3.04
CA TYR A 94 9.47 -11.38 2.19
C TYR A 94 9.78 -12.67 2.95
N ILE A 95 8.96 -13.69 2.78
CA ILE A 95 9.06 -14.98 3.46
C ILE A 95 9.60 -15.97 2.44
N HIS A 96 10.86 -16.37 2.64
CA HIS A 96 11.52 -17.37 1.81
C HIS A 96 11.86 -18.60 2.65
N ASN A 97 11.35 -19.76 2.26
CA ASN A 97 11.51 -21.02 3.00
C ASN A 97 11.11 -20.91 4.49
N GLY A 98 10.03 -20.19 4.78
CA GLY A 98 9.55 -19.94 6.15
C GLY A 98 10.34 -18.88 6.91
N ASN A 99 11.44 -18.36 6.37
CA ASN A 99 12.26 -17.33 7.01
C ASN A 99 11.89 -15.93 6.52
N PRO A 100 11.48 -15.02 7.42
CA PRO A 100 11.21 -13.64 7.06
C PRO A 100 12.52 -12.88 6.84
N GLN A 101 12.61 -12.18 5.72
CA GLN A 101 13.75 -11.34 5.34
C GLN A 101 13.24 -9.90 5.12
N PRO A 102 13.96 -8.87 5.60
CA PRO A 102 13.51 -7.49 5.45
C PRO A 102 13.64 -7.02 3.99
N CYS A 103 12.65 -6.30 3.52
CA CYS A 103 12.76 -5.47 2.33
C CYS A 103 13.25 -4.08 2.71
N ARG A 104 13.92 -3.40 1.79
CA ARG A 104 14.40 -2.02 1.97
C ARG A 104 13.86 -1.13 0.86
N GLU A 105 13.41 0.04 1.24
CA GLU A 105 13.04 1.11 0.30
C GLU A 105 14.26 1.49 -0.56
N LEU A 106 14.05 1.74 -1.86
CA LEU A 106 15.06 2.13 -2.84
C LEU A 106 15.10 3.64 -3.06
#